data_AF-A0A2K5XNM1-F1
#
_entry.id   AF-A0A2K5XNM1-F1
#
_cell.length_a   1.000
_cell.length_b   1.000
_cell.length_c   1.000
_cell.angle_alpha   90.00
_cell.angle_beta   90.00
_cell.angle_gamma   90.00
#
_symmetry.space_group_name_H-M   'P 1'
#
loop_
_entity.id
_entity.type
_entity.pdbx_description
1 polymer ?
#
loop_
_entity_poly.entity_id
_entity_poly.type
_entity_poly.pdbx_seq_one_letter_code
_entity_poly.pdbx_strand_id
1 'polypeptide(L)'
;MATEVAADALGEEWKGYVVRISGGNNKTRFPHEAGCLDPRTCPPTRRTGERKRKSVRGCIADTNLKGYSWTHTTVSHCLGPSRASRICKLFNLSKEDDVCQYVVRKPLNKEDKKPRTKAPKIQRLVTLHVLQHKQQRIARKKQCTKKNKEEAAEYAKLLAKKEAKEKHQGQIAKRRRLSSLRASTSKSESSQK
;
A
#
# COMPACT_ATOMS: atom_id res chain seq x y z
N MET A 1 -25.62 -14.41 14.83
CA MET A 1 -25.64 -13.94 16.23
C MET A 1 -25.33 -12.45 16.22
N ALA A 2 -26.29 -11.61 16.58
CA ALA A 2 -26.15 -10.17 16.76
C ALA A 2 -27.43 -9.55 17.36
N THR A 3 -28.29 -10.36 17.98
CA THR A 3 -29.62 -9.95 18.41
C THR A 3 -29.50 -9.26 19.76
N GLU A 4 -30.21 -8.14 19.89
CA GLU A 4 -30.37 -7.41 21.14
C GLU A 4 -31.51 -8.05 21.94
N VAL A 5 -31.27 -8.31 23.23
CA VAL A 5 -32.21 -8.98 24.13
C VAL A 5 -32.23 -8.21 25.44
N ALA A 6 -33.43 -8.00 25.99
CA ALA A 6 -33.60 -7.43 27.32
C ALA A 6 -33.03 -8.39 28.38
N ALA A 7 -32.18 -7.87 29.25
CA ALA A 7 -31.50 -8.66 30.28
C ALA A 7 -32.32 -8.80 31.57
N ASP A 8 -33.55 -8.27 31.62
CA ASP A 8 -34.41 -8.22 32.81
C ASP A 8 -34.64 -9.60 33.46
N ALA A 9 -34.65 -10.67 32.66
CA ALA A 9 -34.85 -12.03 33.14
C ALA A 9 -33.62 -12.65 33.85
N LEU A 10 -32.46 -12.01 33.79
CA LEU A 10 -31.22 -12.51 34.42
C LEU A 10 -31.14 -12.17 35.93
N GLY A 11 -31.87 -11.14 36.37
CA GLY A 11 -31.90 -10.67 37.76
C GLY A 11 -32.28 -9.18 37.85
N GLU A 12 -32.67 -8.71 39.03
CA GLU A 12 -33.07 -7.31 39.25
C GLU A 12 -31.96 -6.30 38.90
N GLU A 13 -30.70 -6.68 39.12
CA GLU A 13 -29.50 -5.90 38.78
C GLU A 13 -29.33 -5.63 37.27
N TRP A 14 -29.98 -6.42 36.42
CA TRP A 14 -29.95 -6.28 34.96
C TRP A 14 -31.21 -5.62 34.39
N LYS A 15 -32.13 -5.16 35.24
CA LYS A 15 -33.37 -4.51 34.82
C LYS A 15 -33.09 -3.22 34.04
N GLY A 16 -33.63 -3.12 32.83
CA GLY A 16 -33.44 -1.98 31.93
C GLY A 16 -32.16 -2.05 31.08
N TYR A 17 -31.32 -3.08 31.27
CA TYR A 17 -30.17 -3.30 30.40
C TYR A 17 -30.56 -4.09 29.15
N VAL A 18 -30.07 -3.63 28.00
CA VAL A 18 -30.16 -4.36 26.73
C VAL A 18 -28.77 -4.87 26.37
N VAL A 19 -28.66 -6.17 26.16
CA VAL A 19 -27.41 -6.83 25.82
C VAL A 19 -27.48 -7.42 24.41
N ARG A 20 -26.36 -7.36 23.69
CA ARG A 20 -26.25 -7.97 22.36
C ARG A 20 -25.55 -9.31 22.44
N ILE A 21 -26.21 -10.37 21.95
CA ILE A 21 -25.62 -11.71 21.90
C ILE A 21 -24.58 -11.77 20.77
N SER A 22 -23.30 -11.76 21.15
CA SER A 22 -22.16 -11.73 20.22
C SER A 22 -21.62 -13.12 19.89
N GLY A 23 -21.74 -14.09 20.79
CA GLY A 23 -21.22 -15.45 20.62
C GLY A 23 -21.05 -16.19 21.94
N GLY A 24 -20.48 -17.38 21.87
CA GLY A 24 -20.16 -18.18 23.05
C GLY A 24 -19.51 -19.51 22.71
N ASN A 25 -18.93 -20.16 23.72
CA ASN A 25 -18.45 -21.52 23.63
C ASN A 25 -19.43 -22.45 24.35
N ASN A 26 -19.65 -23.63 23.79
CA ASN A 26 -20.44 -24.64 24.47
C ASN A 26 -19.64 -25.34 25.59
N LYS A 27 -20.30 -26.21 26.36
CA LYS A 27 -19.68 -27.02 27.42
C LYS A 27 -18.48 -27.86 26.92
N THR A 28 -18.56 -28.37 25.68
CA THR A 28 -17.47 -29.11 25.00
C THR A 28 -16.43 -28.21 24.31
N ARG A 29 -16.50 -26.89 24.51
CA ARG A 29 -15.60 -25.84 23.97
C ARG A 29 -15.63 -25.64 22.43
N PHE A 30 -16.67 -26.09 21.74
CA PHE A 30 -16.91 -25.69 20.35
C PHE A 30 -17.50 -24.26 20.31
N PRO A 31 -16.97 -23.38 19.44
CA PRO A 31 -17.48 -22.03 19.29
C PRO A 31 -18.82 -22.02 18.55
N HIS A 32 -19.68 -21.05 18.87
CA HIS A 32 -20.83 -20.69 18.05
C HIS A 32 -20.40 -19.77 16.90
N GLU A 33 -20.88 -20.05 15.70
CA GLU A 33 -20.61 -19.24 14.51
C GLU A 33 -21.87 -18.52 14.02
N ALA A 34 -21.70 -17.25 13.67
CA ALA A 34 -22.79 -16.38 13.24
C ALA A 34 -23.18 -16.70 11.78
N GLY A 35 -24.00 -17.73 11.60
CA GLY A 35 -24.41 -18.17 10.27
C GLY A 35 -23.28 -18.90 9.52
N CYS A 36 -23.63 -19.84 8.66
CA CYS A 36 -22.71 -20.76 7.99
C CYS A 36 -21.81 -20.11 6.91
N LEU A 37 -21.70 -18.77 6.88
CA LEU A 37 -21.11 -17.99 5.77
C LEU A 37 -19.95 -17.06 6.19
N ASP A 38 -19.62 -16.94 7.47
CA ASP A 38 -18.49 -16.12 7.93
C ASP A 38 -17.30 -17.00 8.35
N PRO A 39 -16.30 -17.25 7.47
CA PRO A 39 -15.20 -18.19 7.72
C PRO A 39 -14.16 -17.70 8.77
N ARG A 40 -14.49 -16.67 9.55
CA ARG A 40 -13.53 -15.88 10.35
C ARG A 40 -13.43 -16.30 11.82
N THR A 41 -14.38 -17.07 12.33
CA THR A 41 -14.42 -17.50 13.74
C THR A 41 -13.57 -18.75 14.01
N CYS A 42 -13.14 -19.43 12.95
CA CYS A 42 -12.30 -20.61 13.04
C CYS A 42 -10.83 -20.29 13.38
N PRO A 43 -10.10 -21.20 14.06
CA PRO A 43 -8.68 -21.03 14.35
C PRO A 43 -7.88 -20.67 13.09
N PRO A 44 -6.87 -19.78 13.19
CA PRO A 44 -6.09 -19.34 12.05
C PRO A 44 -5.52 -20.54 11.28
N THR A 45 -5.58 -20.44 9.95
CA THR A 45 -4.93 -21.42 9.05
C THR A 45 -3.43 -21.40 9.30
N ARG A 46 -2.79 -22.57 9.32
CA ARG A 46 -1.33 -22.65 9.49
C ARG A 46 -0.60 -22.35 8.19
N ARG A 47 -1.21 -22.70 7.06
CA ARG A 47 -0.69 -22.41 5.72
C ARG A 47 -1.70 -21.61 4.90
N THR A 48 -1.18 -20.74 4.03
CA THR A 48 -2.00 -20.01 3.07
C THR A 48 -2.76 -21.01 2.18
N GLY A 49 -4.09 -20.88 2.13
CA GLY A 49 -4.95 -21.77 1.33
C GLY A 49 -5.32 -23.10 1.98
N GLU A 50 -4.92 -23.36 3.23
CA GLU A 50 -5.30 -24.58 3.95
C GLU A 50 -6.82 -24.66 4.17
N ARG A 51 -7.43 -25.79 3.77
CA ARG A 51 -8.81 -26.13 4.10
C ARG A 51 -8.82 -27.23 5.15
N LYS A 52 -9.49 -26.99 6.28
CA LYS A 52 -9.60 -27.95 7.40
C LYS A 52 -11.04 -28.09 7.84
N ARG A 53 -11.53 -29.33 7.90
CA ARG A 53 -12.83 -29.65 8.49
C ARG A 53 -12.75 -29.47 10.01
N LYS A 54 -13.67 -28.70 10.58
CA LYS A 54 -13.78 -28.42 12.03
C LYS A 54 -15.23 -28.55 12.45
N SER A 55 -15.45 -28.97 13.68
CA SER A 55 -16.77 -28.98 14.30
C SER A 55 -17.08 -27.61 14.90
N VAL A 56 -18.25 -27.08 14.59
CA VAL A 56 -18.72 -25.75 15.00
C VAL A 56 -20.17 -25.88 15.44
N ARG A 57 -20.63 -25.04 16.38
CA ARG A 57 -22.04 -24.96 16.77
C ARG A 57 -22.77 -23.89 15.95
N GLY A 58 -24.04 -24.15 15.65
CA GLY A 58 -24.90 -23.20 14.93
C GLY A 58 -25.16 -21.91 15.72
N CYS A 59 -25.87 -20.96 15.10
CA CYS A 59 -26.09 -19.63 15.68
C CYS A 59 -27.19 -19.57 16.75
N ILE A 60 -27.93 -20.67 16.98
CA ILE A 60 -29.00 -20.76 17.98
C ILE A 60 -28.37 -21.03 19.35
N ALA A 61 -28.80 -20.26 20.35
CA ALA A 61 -28.34 -20.40 21.72
C ALA A 61 -29.13 -21.52 22.43
N ASP A 62 -28.40 -22.47 23.01
CA ASP A 62 -28.96 -23.55 23.82
C ASP A 62 -28.49 -23.44 25.29
N THR A 63 -29.10 -24.21 26.19
CA THR A 63 -28.72 -24.34 27.61
C THR A 63 -27.29 -24.88 27.84
N ASN A 64 -26.59 -25.27 26.76
CA ASN A 64 -25.25 -25.86 26.79
C ASN A 64 -24.11 -24.85 26.61
N LEU A 65 -24.38 -23.55 26.71
CA LEU A 65 -23.36 -22.49 26.69
C LEU A 65 -22.60 -22.42 28.02
N LYS A 66 -21.31 -22.05 27.97
CA LYS A 66 -20.54 -21.67 29.16
C LYS A 66 -20.73 -20.18 29.44
N GLY A 67 -21.07 -19.83 30.69
CA GLY A 67 -21.20 -18.44 31.13
C GLY A 67 -19.85 -17.74 31.32
N TYR A 68 -19.86 -16.42 31.24
CA TYR A 68 -18.73 -15.54 31.57
C TYR A 68 -19.12 -14.66 32.76
N SER A 69 -18.16 -14.38 33.65
CA SER A 69 -18.36 -13.46 34.77
C SER A 69 -18.03 -12.02 34.36
N TRP A 70 -18.89 -11.08 34.76
CA TRP A 70 -18.64 -9.64 34.63
C TRP A 70 -17.85 -9.14 35.86
N THR A 71 -16.97 -8.16 35.68
CA THR A 71 -16.33 -7.42 36.79
C THR A 71 -16.58 -5.92 36.61
N HIS A 72 -16.89 -5.18 37.68
CA HIS A 72 -17.26 -3.75 37.63
C HIS A 72 -16.09 -2.79 37.36
N THR A 73 -14.89 -3.30 37.08
CA THR A 73 -13.70 -2.46 36.93
C THR A 73 -13.60 -1.92 35.51
N THR A 74 -13.61 -0.60 35.36
CA THR A 74 -13.30 0.05 34.08
C THR A 74 -11.81 -0.03 33.80
N VAL A 75 -11.41 -0.82 32.79
CA VAL A 75 -10.01 -0.91 32.35
C VAL A 75 -9.77 0.11 31.23
N SER A 76 -8.90 1.08 31.47
CA SER A 76 -8.47 2.03 30.44
C SER A 76 -7.71 1.34 29.32
N HIS A 77 -7.75 1.90 28.11
CA HIS A 77 -6.98 1.37 26.99
C HIS A 77 -5.47 1.38 27.25
N CYS A 78 -4.83 0.22 27.05
CA CYS A 78 -3.41 0.02 27.36
C CYS A 78 -2.44 0.80 26.45
N LEU A 79 -2.85 1.17 25.23
CA LEU A 79 -2.01 1.82 24.22
C LEU A 79 -2.78 2.91 23.47
N GLY A 80 -2.10 4.02 23.22
CA GLY A 80 -2.60 5.08 22.36
C GLY A 80 -2.38 4.82 20.86
N PRO A 81 -2.99 5.65 19.99
CA PRO A 81 -2.80 5.56 18.55
C PRO A 81 -1.35 5.89 18.12
N SER A 82 -0.81 5.16 17.15
CA SER A 82 0.55 5.38 16.61
C SER A 82 0.59 6.12 15.27
N ARG A 83 -0.53 6.23 14.56
CA ARG A 83 -0.60 6.87 13.24
C ARG A 83 -0.90 8.35 13.41
N ALA A 84 -0.15 9.22 12.74
CA ALA A 84 -0.29 10.69 12.88
C ALA A 84 -1.74 11.17 12.77
N SER A 85 -2.44 10.72 11.72
CA SER A 85 -3.85 11.09 11.50
C SER A 85 -4.83 10.62 12.58
N ARG A 86 -4.51 9.55 13.33
CA ARG A 86 -5.34 9.09 14.46
C ARG A 86 -5.07 9.91 15.72
N ILE A 87 -3.82 10.36 15.91
CA ILE A 87 -3.46 11.24 17.02
C ILE A 87 -4.13 12.61 16.83
N CYS A 88 -4.09 13.18 15.61
CA CYS A 88 -4.80 14.43 15.32
C CYS A 88 -6.30 14.35 15.63
N LYS A 89 -6.97 13.23 15.28
CA LYS A 89 -8.39 13.02 15.59
C LYS A 89 -8.67 12.87 17.08
N LEU A 90 -7.75 12.28 17.84
CA LEU A 90 -7.96 12.04 19.27
C LEU A 90 -7.92 13.34 20.08
N PHE A 91 -7.06 14.28 19.70
CA PHE A 91 -6.89 15.57 20.37
C PHE A 91 -7.49 16.75 19.60
N ASN A 92 -8.22 16.50 18.51
CA ASN A 92 -8.76 17.53 17.61
C ASN A 92 -7.70 18.55 17.13
N LEU A 93 -6.50 18.07 16.79
CA LEU A 93 -5.39 18.91 16.32
C LEU A 93 -5.63 19.43 14.89
N SER A 94 -5.13 20.62 14.63
CA SER A 94 -5.00 21.17 13.28
C SER A 94 -3.86 20.48 12.50
N LYS A 95 -3.67 20.86 11.23
CA LYS A 95 -2.60 20.26 10.40
C LYS A 95 -1.24 20.88 10.69
N GLU A 96 -1.25 22.06 11.27
CA GLU A 96 -0.11 22.90 11.59
C GLU A 96 0.55 22.45 12.91
N ASP A 97 -0.21 21.79 13.78
CA ASP A 97 0.26 21.32 15.08
C ASP A 97 1.26 20.16 14.99
N ASP A 98 2.29 20.19 15.86
CA ASP A 98 3.25 19.09 15.96
C ASP A 98 2.68 17.90 16.75
N VAL A 99 2.33 16.86 16.01
CA VAL A 99 1.81 15.59 16.52
C VAL A 99 2.76 14.90 17.50
N CYS A 100 4.07 15.17 17.44
CA CYS A 100 5.05 14.49 18.29
C CYS A 100 4.88 14.77 19.78
N GLN A 101 4.35 15.94 20.12
CA GLN A 101 4.12 16.37 21.50
C GLN A 101 2.93 15.65 22.14
N TYR A 102 1.93 15.29 21.33
CA TYR A 102 0.65 14.72 21.77
C TYR A 102 0.64 13.18 21.78
N VAL A 103 1.80 12.52 21.68
CA VAL A 103 1.86 11.05 21.71
C VAL A 103 1.66 10.56 23.14
N VAL A 104 0.63 9.74 23.35
CA VAL A 104 0.39 9.06 24.63
C VAL A 104 1.59 8.15 24.97
N ARG A 105 2.23 8.42 26.11
CA ARG A 105 3.39 7.67 26.59
C ARG A 105 2.97 6.71 27.70
N LYS A 106 3.51 5.50 27.68
CA LYS A 106 3.32 4.51 28.74
C LYS A 106 4.45 4.64 29.78
N PRO A 107 4.15 4.88 31.06
CA PRO A 107 5.14 4.76 32.13
C PRO A 107 5.52 3.29 32.32
N LEU A 108 6.81 3.01 32.37
CA LEU A 108 7.38 1.72 32.70
C LEU A 108 8.18 1.88 34.00
N ASN A 109 7.50 1.69 35.12
CA ASN A 109 8.13 1.65 36.43
C ASN A 109 8.49 0.19 36.70
N LYS A 110 9.77 -0.10 36.89
CA LYS A 110 10.26 -1.38 37.38
C LYS A 110 10.92 -1.10 38.72
N GLU A 111 10.65 -1.95 39.70
CA GLU A 111 11.37 -1.97 40.97
C GLU A 111 12.88 -1.99 40.63
N ASP A 112 13.64 -1.12 41.29
CA ASP A 112 15.09 -0.92 41.13
C ASP A 112 15.58 -0.19 39.86
N LYS A 113 14.70 0.34 39.01
CA LYS A 113 15.10 1.13 37.84
C LYS A 113 14.46 2.51 37.81
N LYS A 114 15.22 3.50 37.37
CA LYS A 114 14.72 4.87 37.15
C LYS A 114 13.45 4.83 36.27
N PRO A 115 12.41 5.61 36.63
CA PRO A 115 11.15 5.62 35.90
C PRO A 115 11.41 5.99 34.43
N ARG A 116 10.90 5.18 33.50
CA ARG A 116 11.09 5.40 32.06
C ARG A 116 9.74 5.44 31.36
N THR A 117 9.56 6.38 30.45
CA THR A 117 8.40 6.40 29.55
C THR A 117 8.73 5.78 28.20
N LYS A 118 7.78 5.07 27.60
CA LYS A 118 7.84 4.59 26.21
C LYS A 118 6.73 5.21 25.39
N ALA A 119 7.06 5.62 24.17
CA ALA A 119 6.10 6.07 23.17
C ALA A 119 6.19 5.18 21.92
N PRO A 120 5.06 4.98 21.21
CA PRO A 120 5.09 4.37 19.89
C PRO A 120 5.83 5.26 18.88
N LYS A 121 6.50 4.63 17.89
CA LYS A 121 7.00 5.36 16.73
C LYS A 121 5.81 5.87 15.92
N ILE A 122 5.79 7.18 15.65
CA ILE A 122 4.72 7.79 14.87
C ILE A 122 4.82 7.33 13.43
N GLN A 123 3.75 6.72 12.93
CA GLN A 123 3.65 6.30 11.54
C GLN A 123 3.00 7.40 10.69
N ARG A 124 3.45 7.51 9.44
CA ARG A 124 2.94 8.46 8.45
C ARG A 124 3.10 9.93 8.84
N LEU A 125 4.10 10.23 9.66
CA LEU A 125 4.57 11.59 9.88
C LEU A 125 5.34 12.06 8.63
N VAL A 126 5.10 13.30 8.21
CA VAL A 126 5.88 13.92 7.13
C VAL A 126 7.19 14.43 7.73
N THR A 127 8.31 13.79 7.39
CA THR A 127 9.64 14.18 7.86
C THR A 127 10.50 14.71 6.72
N LEU A 128 11.58 15.43 7.06
CA LEU A 128 12.55 15.94 6.08
C LEU A 128 13.05 14.84 5.12
N HIS A 129 13.29 13.63 5.64
CA HIS A 129 13.73 12.49 4.85
C HIS A 129 12.66 12.04 3.83
N VAL A 130 11.38 12.04 4.20
CA VAL A 130 10.27 11.71 3.28
C VAL A 130 10.17 12.76 2.16
N LEU A 131 10.34 14.04 2.51
CA LEU A 131 10.36 15.14 1.53
C LEU A 131 11.55 14.99 0.57
N GLN A 132 12.75 14.71 1.09
CA GLN A 132 13.95 14.47 0.31
C GLN A 132 13.80 13.30 -0.67
N HIS A 133 13.28 12.16 -0.21
CA HIS A 133 13.00 11.00 -1.08
C HIS A 133 11.99 11.30 -2.18
N LYS A 134 11.00 12.16 -1.90
CA LYS A 134 10.03 12.61 -2.90
C LYS A 134 10.71 13.50 -3.95
N GLN A 135 11.51 14.48 -3.51
CA GLN A 135 12.28 15.35 -4.40
C GLN A 135 13.27 14.56 -5.26
N GLN A 136 14.02 13.63 -4.67
CA GLN A 136 14.98 12.78 -5.38
C GLN A 136 14.31 11.93 -6.47
N ARG A 137 13.13 11.34 -6.18
CA ARG A 137 12.36 10.59 -7.19
C ARG A 137 11.95 11.47 -8.37
N ILE A 138 11.52 12.71 -8.10
CA ILE A 138 11.15 13.66 -9.15
C ILE A 138 12.39 14.07 -9.96
N ALA A 139 13.50 14.37 -9.30
CA ALA A 139 14.76 14.73 -9.95
C ALA A 139 15.26 13.60 -10.86
N ARG A 140 15.23 12.35 -10.39
CA ARG A 140 15.61 11.17 -11.17
C ARG A 140 14.75 11.02 -12.42
N LYS A 141 13.42 11.19 -12.31
CA LYS A 141 12.52 11.15 -13.47
C LYS A 141 12.87 12.24 -14.49
N LYS A 142 13.11 13.47 -14.03
CA LYS A 142 13.54 14.59 -14.90
C LYS A 142 14.86 14.26 -15.60
N GLN A 143 15.85 13.75 -14.87
CA GLN A 143 17.14 13.36 -15.43
C GLN A 143 17.00 12.27 -16.50
N CYS A 144 16.20 11.23 -16.26
CA CYS A 144 15.93 10.19 -17.26
C CYS A 144 15.28 10.78 -18.52
N THR A 145 14.28 11.65 -18.38
CA THR A 145 13.64 12.28 -19.54
C THR A 145 14.59 13.21 -20.31
N LYS A 146 15.46 13.94 -19.62
CA LYS A 146 16.48 14.79 -20.25
C LYS A 146 17.47 13.93 -21.05
N LYS A 147 17.99 12.87 -20.43
CA LYS A 147 18.92 11.93 -21.08
C LYS A 147 18.31 11.31 -22.34
N ASN A 148 17.07 10.81 -22.28
CA ASN A 148 16.42 10.22 -23.45
C ASN A 148 16.22 11.23 -24.59
N LYS A 149 15.93 12.51 -24.27
CA LYS A 149 15.81 13.59 -25.26
C LYS A 149 17.15 13.91 -25.91
N GLU A 150 18.23 13.96 -25.12
CA GLU A 150 19.59 14.20 -25.60
C GLU A 150 20.06 13.06 -26.51
N GLU A 151 19.88 11.80 -26.10
CA GLU A 151 20.22 10.61 -26.90
C GLU A 151 19.43 10.57 -28.22
N ALA A 152 18.13 10.88 -28.19
CA ALA A 152 17.33 10.95 -29.41
C ALA A 152 17.80 12.06 -30.36
N ALA A 153 18.17 13.23 -29.82
CA ALA A 153 18.70 14.34 -30.62
C ALA A 153 20.09 14.01 -31.21
N GLU A 154 20.95 13.33 -30.46
CA GLU A 154 22.25 12.85 -30.94
C GLU A 154 22.10 11.81 -32.05
N TYR A 155 21.20 10.84 -31.86
CA TYR A 155 20.90 9.84 -32.87
C TYR A 155 20.34 10.47 -34.15
N ALA A 156 19.41 11.42 -34.05
CA ALA A 156 18.87 12.15 -35.19
C ALA A 156 19.96 12.92 -35.97
N LYS A 157 20.91 13.55 -35.27
CA LYS A 157 22.08 14.21 -35.90
C LYS A 157 22.96 13.21 -36.64
N LEU A 158 23.20 12.02 -36.07
CA LEU A 158 24.00 10.97 -36.70
C LEU A 158 23.31 10.45 -37.97
N LEU A 159 22.01 10.20 -37.89
CA LEU A 159 21.20 9.75 -39.02
C LEU A 159 21.23 10.77 -40.17
N ALA A 160 20.99 12.04 -39.89
CA ALA A 160 21.05 13.11 -40.89
C ALA A 160 22.42 13.21 -41.58
N LYS A 161 23.52 13.03 -40.83
CA LYS A 161 24.88 12.99 -41.40
C LYS A 161 25.09 11.79 -42.33
N LYS A 162 24.54 10.62 -42.00
CA LYS A 162 24.63 9.42 -42.86
C LYS A 162 23.84 9.61 -44.15
N GLU A 163 22.59 10.04 -44.06
CA GLU A 163 21.74 10.28 -45.23
C GLU A 163 22.33 11.35 -46.17
N ALA A 164 22.88 12.44 -45.61
CA ALA A 164 23.53 13.47 -46.41
C ALA A 164 24.76 12.93 -47.18
N LYS A 165 25.57 12.08 -46.53
CA LYS A 165 26.71 11.42 -47.18
C LYS A 165 26.26 10.46 -48.28
N GLU A 166 25.25 9.64 -48.04
CA GLU A 166 24.69 8.70 -49.04
C GLU A 166 24.07 9.45 -50.23
N LYS A 167 23.30 10.51 -49.98
CA LYS A 167 22.76 11.38 -51.04
C LYS A 167 23.87 12.03 -51.86
N HIS A 168 24.92 12.53 -51.21
CA HIS A 168 26.07 13.13 -51.90
C HIS A 168 26.82 12.12 -52.76
N GLN A 169 27.10 10.92 -52.23
CA GLN A 169 27.72 9.82 -52.99
C GLN A 169 26.85 9.36 -54.16
N GLY A 170 25.54 9.25 -53.96
CA GLY A 170 24.58 8.92 -55.02
C GLY A 170 24.55 9.97 -56.14
N GLN A 171 24.60 11.26 -55.78
CA GLN A 171 24.70 12.35 -56.76
C GLN A 171 26.03 12.31 -57.53
N ILE A 172 27.16 12.07 -56.85
CA ILE A 172 28.47 11.91 -57.50
C ILE A 172 28.45 10.72 -58.47
N ALA A 173 27.93 9.57 -58.05
CA ALA A 173 27.82 8.38 -58.89
C ALA A 173 26.93 8.62 -60.12
N LYS A 174 25.78 9.29 -59.93
CA LYS A 174 24.88 9.69 -61.03
C LYS A 174 25.58 10.65 -62.00
N ARG A 175 26.29 11.66 -61.49
CA ARG A 175 27.07 12.60 -62.31
C ARG A 175 28.13 11.87 -63.13
N ARG A 176 28.90 10.97 -62.51
CA ARG A 176 29.92 10.14 -63.18
C ARG A 176 29.31 9.29 -64.32
N ARG A 177 28.18 8.61 -64.06
CA ARG A 177 27.43 7.84 -65.08
C ARG A 177 26.97 8.71 -66.25
N LEU A 178 26.43 9.89 -65.97
CA LEU A 178 25.95 10.80 -67.02
C LEU A 178 27.11 11.33 -67.87
N SER A 179 28.25 11.66 -67.26
CA SER A 179 29.45 12.07 -68.00
C SER A 179 30.02 10.96 -68.88
N SER A 180 30.03 9.70 -68.44
CA SER A 180 30.51 8.58 -69.27
C SER A 180 29.60 8.31 -70.47
N LEU A 181 28.27 8.37 -70.27
CA LEU A 181 27.28 8.23 -71.35
C LEU A 181 27.37 9.36 -72.39
N ARG A 182 27.66 10.59 -71.93
CA ARG A 182 27.86 11.74 -72.81
C ARG A 182 29.15 11.63 -73.63
N ALA A 183 30.22 11.10 -73.03
CA ALA A 183 31.48 10.86 -73.72
C ALA A 183 31.40 9.72 -74.75
N SER A 184 30.57 8.69 -74.52
CA SER A 184 30.35 7.62 -75.50
C SER A 184 29.51 8.08 -76.68
N THR A 185 28.48 8.90 -76.46
CA THR A 185 27.59 9.43 -77.51
C THR A 185 28.30 10.43 -78.42
N SER A 186 29.14 11.32 -77.87
CA SER A 186 29.97 12.23 -78.67
C SER A 186 30.98 11.50 -79.56
N LYS A 187 31.45 10.32 -79.13
CA LYS A 187 32.42 9.52 -79.90
C LYS A 187 31.76 8.80 -81.08
N SER A 188 30.53 8.30 -80.90
CA SER A 188 29.73 7.74 -81.98
C SER A 188 29.31 8.80 -83.01
N GLU A 189 28.93 10.01 -82.59
CA GLU A 189 28.56 11.09 -83.53
C GLU A 189 29.76 11.62 -84.32
N SER A 190 30.97 11.64 -83.73
CA SER A 190 32.20 12.01 -84.46
C SER A 190 32.62 10.99 -85.51
N SER A 191 32.17 9.75 -85.39
CA SER A 191 32.52 8.64 -86.30
C SER A 191 31.53 8.50 -87.47
N GLN A 192 30.46 9.29 -87.49
CA GLN A 192 29.43 9.31 -88.55
C GLN A 192 29.49 10.55 -89.45
N LYS A 193 30.55 11.37 -89.34
CA LYS A 193 30.85 12.50 -90.24
C LYS A 193 32.07 12.22 -91.08
#